data_AF-A0A0D3D5N1-F1
#
_entry.id   AF-A0A0D3D5N1-F1
#
_cell.length_a   1.000
_cell.length_b   1.000
_cell.length_c   1.000
_cell.angle_alpha   90.00
_cell.angle_beta   90.00
_cell.angle_gamma   90.00
#
_symmetry.space_group_name_H-M   'P 1'
#
loop_
_entity.id
_entity.type
_entity.pdbx_description
1 polymer ?
#
loop_
_entity_poly.entity_id
_entity_poly.type
_entity_poly.pdbx_seq_one_letter_code
_entity_poly.pdbx_strand_id
1 'polypeptide(L)'
;MMNQAYADLNSTFDVFLEGFQVGDGTEKLLRHVLVVCLDERAYSHCVEVFPHRCFLLRTTGIDFSGERLFTVGDYLEMMWRRTEFLGSLLKLGYNFLFTDMDTVWLRDQFPRLIPDVDFQIACDRFNGNSSDTRNYPDGGFKFVVANHRTIEFYKYWYVSRLRYPGNNEQDVINKIKGNKL
;
A
#
# COMPACT_ATOMS: atom_id res chain seq x y z
N MET A 1 -4.00 3.55 -1.45
CA MET A 1 -5.40 3.36 -0.98
C MET A 1 -5.89 4.72 -0.50
N MET A 2 -7.17 5.05 -0.72
CA MET A 2 -7.71 6.40 -0.54
C MET A 2 -9.05 6.38 0.18
N ASN A 3 -9.25 7.29 1.14
CA ASN A 3 -10.58 7.59 1.71
C ASN A 3 -10.98 9.03 1.34
N GLN A 4 -12.17 9.47 1.75
CA GLN A 4 -12.70 10.78 1.38
C GLN A 4 -11.80 11.96 1.80
N ALA A 5 -10.98 11.82 2.85
CA ALA A 5 -10.08 12.90 3.30
C ALA A 5 -9.06 13.29 2.22
N TYR A 6 -8.70 12.34 1.36
CA TYR A 6 -7.74 12.52 0.28
C TYR A 6 -8.41 12.69 -1.08
N ALA A 7 -9.74 12.77 -1.14
CA ALA A 7 -10.52 12.73 -2.38
C ALA A 7 -11.39 14.00 -2.58
N ASP A 8 -11.10 15.08 -1.87
CA ASP A 8 -11.72 16.38 -2.12
C ASP A 8 -11.14 17.04 -3.39
N LEU A 9 -11.81 18.06 -3.92
CA LEU A 9 -11.29 18.84 -5.05
C LEU A 9 -10.00 19.58 -4.65
N ASN A 10 -8.98 19.54 -5.52
CA ASN A 10 -7.65 20.08 -5.25
C ASN A 10 -7.00 19.47 -4.01
N SER A 11 -7.16 18.16 -3.83
CA SER A 11 -6.62 17.41 -2.69
C SER A 11 -5.34 16.65 -3.05
N THR A 12 -4.85 15.85 -2.10
CA THR A 12 -3.71 14.97 -2.28
C THR A 12 -3.85 14.05 -3.50
N PHE A 13 -5.06 13.62 -3.86
CA PHE A 13 -5.25 12.77 -5.03
C PHE A 13 -4.92 13.48 -6.35
N ASP A 14 -5.25 14.76 -6.47
CA ASP A 14 -4.89 15.57 -7.65
C ASP A 14 -3.36 15.69 -7.76
N VAL A 15 -2.69 15.98 -6.64
CA VAL A 15 -1.21 16.08 -6.58
C VAL A 15 -0.55 14.73 -6.88
N PHE A 16 -1.14 13.63 -6.41
CA PHE A 16 -0.67 12.28 -6.71
C PHE A 16 -0.69 12.01 -8.22
N LEU A 17 -1.81 12.31 -8.89
CA LEU A 17 -1.95 12.15 -10.33
C LEU A 17 -1.04 13.10 -11.11
N GLU A 18 -0.94 14.36 -10.69
CA GLU A 18 -0.05 15.35 -11.28
C GLU A 18 1.41 14.88 -11.22
N GLY A 19 1.84 14.30 -10.09
CA GLY A 19 3.17 13.72 -9.96
C GLY A 19 3.50 12.72 -11.07
N PHE A 20 2.56 11.83 -11.40
CA PHE A 20 2.75 10.93 -12.54
C PHE A 20 2.76 11.63 -13.89
N GLN A 21 1.98 12.71 -14.07
CA GLN A 21 1.91 13.43 -15.34
C GLN A 21 3.17 14.24 -15.63
N VAL A 22 3.73 14.89 -14.61
CA VAL A 22 4.87 15.81 -14.77
C VAL A 22 6.22 15.17 -14.44
N GLY A 23 6.23 14.01 -13.81
CA GLY A 23 7.45 13.31 -13.42
C GLY A 23 8.23 12.74 -14.60
N ASP A 24 9.54 12.61 -14.39
CA ASP A 24 10.50 12.14 -15.40
C ASP A 24 10.27 10.65 -15.73
N GLY A 25 9.60 10.38 -16.85
CA GLY A 25 9.30 9.03 -17.32
C GLY A 25 8.18 8.31 -16.56
N THR A 26 7.41 9.01 -15.72
CA THR A 26 6.34 8.42 -14.89
C THR A 26 4.99 8.35 -15.59
N GLU A 27 4.70 9.21 -16.57
CA GLU A 27 3.39 9.30 -17.24
C GLU A 27 2.92 7.95 -17.78
N LYS A 28 3.84 7.19 -18.40
CA LYS A 28 3.57 5.85 -18.94
C LYS A 28 3.06 4.86 -17.89
N LEU A 29 3.31 5.11 -16.61
CA LEU A 29 2.91 4.25 -15.48
C LEU A 29 1.45 4.47 -15.09
N LEU A 30 0.82 5.61 -15.45
CA LEU A 30 -0.60 5.89 -15.14
C LEU A 30 -1.52 4.77 -15.60
N ARG A 31 -1.22 4.13 -16.74
CA ARG A 31 -2.03 3.02 -17.24
C ARG A 31 -2.02 1.77 -16.35
N HIS A 32 -1.08 1.69 -15.42
CA HIS A 32 -0.88 0.59 -14.47
C HIS A 32 -1.32 0.96 -13.04
N VAL A 33 -1.79 2.18 -12.81
CA VAL A 33 -2.28 2.63 -11.49
C VAL A 33 -3.69 2.10 -11.26
N LEU A 34 -3.91 1.47 -10.10
CA LEU A 34 -5.24 1.14 -9.58
C LEU A 34 -5.44 1.87 -8.25
N VAL A 35 -6.41 2.77 -8.21
CA VAL A 35 -6.77 3.48 -6.98
C VAL A 35 -7.77 2.64 -6.21
N VAL A 36 -7.41 2.26 -5.00
CA VAL A 36 -8.28 1.47 -4.11
C VAL A 36 -8.93 2.42 -3.12
N CYS A 37 -10.24 2.60 -3.26
CA CYS A 37 -11.07 3.52 -2.48
C CYS A 37 -11.71 2.78 -1.28
N LEU A 38 -11.69 3.42 -0.11
CA LEU A 38 -12.17 2.85 1.15
C LEU A 38 -13.61 3.24 1.50
N ASP A 39 -14.17 4.20 0.77
CA ASP A 39 -15.55 4.66 0.93
C ASP A 39 -16.15 5.11 -0.41
N GLU A 40 -17.47 5.20 -0.45
CA GLU A 40 -18.24 5.51 -1.67
C GLU A 40 -17.98 6.93 -2.18
N ARG A 41 -17.65 7.90 -1.30
CA ARG A 41 -17.35 9.28 -1.73
C ARG A 41 -16.00 9.33 -2.44
N ALA A 42 -14.97 8.71 -1.85
CA ALA A 42 -13.67 8.54 -2.47
C ALA A 42 -13.75 7.79 -3.79
N TYR A 43 -14.59 6.76 -3.87
CA TYR A 43 -14.81 6.01 -5.11
C TYR A 43 -15.51 6.84 -6.19
N SER A 44 -16.57 7.56 -5.83
CA SER A 44 -17.31 8.41 -6.78
C SER A 44 -16.40 9.47 -7.39
N HIS A 45 -15.65 10.19 -6.56
CA HIS A 45 -14.70 11.20 -7.04
C HIS A 45 -13.56 10.57 -7.86
N CYS A 46 -13.02 9.44 -7.43
CA CYS A 46 -12.00 8.72 -8.20
C CYS A 46 -12.49 8.38 -9.61
N VAL A 47 -13.72 7.88 -9.76
CA VAL A 47 -14.27 7.51 -11.07
C VAL A 47 -14.47 8.74 -11.97
N GLU A 48 -14.81 9.90 -11.39
CA GLU A 48 -14.92 11.16 -12.12
C GLU A 48 -13.57 11.64 -12.68
N VAL A 49 -12.51 11.59 -11.86
CA VAL A 49 -11.17 12.12 -12.21
C VAL A 49 -10.29 11.11 -12.93
N PHE A 50 -10.39 9.82 -12.57
CA PHE A 50 -9.54 8.74 -13.08
C PHE A 50 -10.36 7.50 -13.51
N PRO A 51 -11.13 7.60 -14.62
CA PRO A 51 -12.05 6.55 -15.05
C PRO A 51 -11.39 5.18 -15.25
N HIS A 52 -12.16 4.12 -15.01
CA HIS A 52 -11.80 2.70 -15.23
C HIS A 52 -10.69 2.12 -14.33
N ARG A 53 -10.06 2.93 -13.47
CA ARG A 53 -8.92 2.52 -12.63
C ARG A 53 -9.16 2.76 -11.14
N CYS A 54 -10.42 2.73 -10.73
CA CYS A 54 -10.85 2.85 -9.34
C CYS A 54 -11.50 1.54 -8.88
N PHE A 55 -11.21 1.13 -7.66
CA PHE A 55 -11.78 -0.07 -7.03
C PHE A 55 -12.28 0.26 -5.63
N LEU A 56 -13.58 0.08 -5.41
CA LEU A 56 -14.17 0.22 -4.08
C LEU A 56 -13.90 -1.03 -3.24
N LEU A 57 -13.03 -0.90 -2.23
CA LEU A 57 -12.79 -1.94 -1.25
C LEU A 57 -13.85 -1.88 -0.15
N ARG A 58 -14.94 -2.62 -0.32
CA ARG A 58 -15.99 -2.72 0.70
C ARG A 58 -15.47 -3.39 1.97
N THR A 59 -15.73 -2.75 3.09
CA THR A 59 -15.47 -3.25 4.44
C THR A 59 -16.79 -3.40 5.17
N THR A 60 -17.22 -4.64 5.33
CA THR A 60 -18.47 -4.94 6.06
C THR A 60 -18.32 -4.52 7.52
N GLY A 61 -19.11 -3.54 7.97
CA GLY A 61 -19.21 -3.15 9.37
C GLY A 61 -18.27 -2.03 9.85
N ILE A 62 -17.42 -1.47 8.98
CA ILE A 62 -16.54 -0.33 9.33
C ILE A 62 -16.62 0.73 8.23
N ASP A 63 -16.95 1.94 8.66
CA ASP A 63 -17.00 3.15 7.83
C ASP A 63 -15.67 3.92 7.94
N PHE A 64 -14.84 3.80 6.90
CA PHE A 64 -13.55 4.48 6.80
C PHE A 64 -13.64 5.92 6.26
N SER A 65 -14.85 6.47 6.14
CA SER A 65 -15.05 7.81 5.63
C SER A 65 -14.57 8.89 6.63
N GLY A 66 -13.63 9.73 6.19
CA GLY A 66 -13.27 11.02 6.79
C GLY A 66 -11.80 11.15 7.13
N GLU A 67 -11.39 12.38 7.41
CA GLU A 67 -10.16 12.67 8.15
C GLU A 67 -10.45 12.34 9.62
N ARG A 68 -10.74 11.07 9.91
CA ARG A 68 -11.02 10.66 11.28
C ARG A 68 -9.68 10.66 12.00
N LEU A 69 -9.65 11.29 13.17
CA LEU A 69 -8.82 10.83 14.28
C LEU A 69 -9.25 9.38 14.54
N PHE A 70 -8.76 8.45 13.73
CA PHE A 70 -9.10 7.05 13.82
C PHE A 70 -8.89 6.65 15.27
N THR A 71 -9.87 5.97 15.88
CA THR A 71 -9.54 5.24 17.09
C THR A 71 -8.38 4.32 16.72
N VAL A 72 -7.47 4.04 17.67
CA VAL A 72 -6.36 3.13 17.41
C VAL A 72 -6.88 1.81 16.81
N GLY A 73 -8.05 1.34 17.25
CA GLY A 73 -8.74 0.19 16.68
C GLY A 73 -9.10 0.33 15.20
N ASP A 74 -9.78 1.41 14.79
CA ASP A 74 -10.19 1.61 13.40
C ASP A 74 -8.99 1.74 12.45
N TYR A 75 -7.94 2.46 12.90
CA TYR A 75 -6.71 2.57 12.14
C TYR A 75 -6.06 1.20 11.92
N LEU A 76 -5.96 0.39 12.99
CA LEU A 76 -5.40 -0.94 12.93
C LEU A 76 -6.18 -1.86 11.98
N GLU A 77 -7.52 -1.84 12.04
CA GLU A 77 -8.37 -2.61 11.13
C GLU A 77 -8.14 -2.21 9.66
N MET A 78 -8.06 -0.91 9.35
CA MET A 78 -7.76 -0.41 8.00
C MET A 78 -6.42 -0.94 7.48
N MET A 79 -5.41 -0.88 8.33
CA MET A 79 -4.04 -1.28 8.11
C MET A 79 -3.91 -2.80 7.84
N TRP A 80 -4.61 -3.60 8.62
CA TRP A 80 -4.69 -5.04 8.38
C TRP A 80 -5.52 -5.39 7.14
N ARG A 81 -6.58 -4.63 6.84
CA ARG A 81 -7.38 -4.79 5.62
C ARG A 81 -6.57 -4.51 4.36
N ARG A 82 -5.69 -3.50 4.39
CA ARG A 82 -4.68 -3.26 3.34
C ARG A 82 -3.84 -4.51 3.10
N THR A 83 -3.28 -5.09 4.15
CA THR A 83 -2.44 -6.29 4.06
C THR A 83 -3.21 -7.49 3.49
N GLU A 84 -4.45 -7.70 3.90
CA GLU A 84 -5.33 -8.76 3.39
C GLU A 84 -5.66 -8.60 1.90
N PHE A 85 -6.01 -7.37 1.49
CA PHE A 85 -6.32 -7.05 0.10
C PHE A 85 -5.12 -7.32 -0.81
N LEU A 86 -3.93 -6.82 -0.43
CA LEU A 86 -2.69 -7.04 -1.17
C LEU A 86 -2.33 -8.53 -1.24
N GLY A 87 -2.53 -9.29 -0.15
CA GLY A 87 -2.37 -10.75 -0.17
C GLY A 87 -3.31 -11.46 -1.14
N SER A 88 -4.51 -10.91 -1.36
CA SER A 88 -5.47 -11.44 -2.35
C SER A 88 -5.02 -11.18 -3.79
N LEU A 89 -4.37 -10.04 -4.07
CA LEU A 89 -3.77 -9.79 -5.38
C LEU A 89 -2.69 -10.83 -5.73
N LEU A 90 -1.86 -11.22 -4.76
CA LEU A 90 -0.85 -12.27 -4.96
C LEU A 90 -1.48 -13.63 -5.30
N LYS A 91 -2.58 -13.98 -4.61
CA LYS A 91 -3.32 -15.23 -4.89
C LYS A 91 -3.92 -15.25 -6.30
N LEU A 92 -4.26 -14.08 -6.84
CA LEU A 92 -4.73 -13.90 -8.21
C LEU A 92 -3.60 -13.85 -9.25
N GLY A 93 -2.33 -13.92 -8.82
CA GLY A 93 -1.16 -13.91 -9.70
C GLY A 93 -0.66 -12.52 -10.09
N TYR A 94 -1.14 -11.45 -9.45
CA TYR A 94 -0.68 -10.09 -9.75
C TYR A 94 0.57 -9.72 -8.95
N ASN A 95 1.61 -9.31 -9.67
CA ASN A 95 2.69 -8.51 -9.11
C ASN A 95 2.15 -7.10 -8.83
N PHE A 96 2.62 -6.45 -7.78
CA PHE A 96 2.23 -5.08 -7.51
C PHE A 96 3.37 -4.24 -6.93
N LEU A 97 3.31 -2.96 -7.24
CA LEU A 97 3.95 -1.91 -6.45
C LEU A 97 2.83 -1.18 -5.71
N PHE A 98 2.91 -1.19 -4.39
CA PHE A 98 2.00 -0.44 -3.53
C PHE A 98 2.67 0.86 -3.10
N THR A 99 1.89 1.94 -3.12
CA THR A 99 2.27 3.25 -2.61
C THR A 99 1.11 3.86 -1.82
N ASP A 100 1.40 4.58 -0.75
CA ASP A 100 0.41 5.41 -0.07
C ASP A 100 0.06 6.64 -0.93
N MET A 101 -1.13 7.21 -0.69
CA MET A 101 -1.69 8.28 -1.52
C MET A 101 -0.91 9.59 -1.40
N ASP A 102 -0.20 9.78 -0.30
CA ASP A 102 0.68 10.93 -0.03
C ASP A 102 2.07 10.82 -0.67
N THR A 103 2.30 9.86 -1.56
CA THR A 103 3.55 9.69 -2.30
C THR A 103 3.51 10.38 -3.67
N VAL A 104 4.47 11.28 -3.93
CA VAL A 104 4.61 11.97 -5.22
C VAL A 104 5.65 11.31 -6.12
N TRP A 105 5.30 11.08 -7.38
CA TRP A 105 6.12 10.33 -8.35
C TRP A 105 6.95 11.22 -9.27
N LEU A 106 8.12 11.66 -8.82
CA LEU A 106 8.97 12.59 -9.59
C LEU A 106 9.80 11.93 -10.72
N ARG A 107 9.99 10.61 -10.68
CA ARG A 107 10.73 9.82 -11.68
C ARG A 107 10.31 8.35 -11.65
N ASP A 108 10.43 7.67 -12.80
CA ASP A 108 10.27 6.21 -12.88
C ASP A 108 11.21 5.47 -11.91
N GLN A 109 10.63 4.77 -10.94
CA GLN A 109 11.36 4.02 -9.90
C GLN A 109 11.71 2.60 -10.32
N PHE A 110 11.04 2.03 -11.35
CA PHE A 110 11.27 0.64 -11.76
C PHE A 110 12.74 0.32 -12.09
N PRO A 111 13.50 1.20 -12.78
CA PRO A 111 14.93 0.98 -13.03
C PRO A 111 15.81 0.95 -11.77
N ARG A 112 15.29 1.39 -10.62
CA ARG A 112 16.02 1.47 -9.34
C ARG A 112 15.63 0.37 -8.36
N LEU A 113 14.58 -0.40 -8.66
CA LEU A 113 14.19 -1.54 -7.86
C LEU A 113 15.29 -2.60 -7.87
N ILE A 114 15.47 -3.27 -6.74
CA ILE A 114 16.42 -4.39 -6.64
C ILE A 114 15.90 -5.52 -7.55
N PRO A 115 16.69 -6.02 -8.51
CA PRO A 115 16.28 -7.14 -9.37
C PRO A 115 16.29 -8.46 -8.61
N ASP A 116 15.59 -9.46 -9.15
CA ASP A 116 15.60 -10.86 -8.68
C ASP A 116 15.23 -11.07 -7.19
N VAL A 117 14.36 -10.21 -6.65
CA VAL A 117 13.80 -10.36 -5.31
C VAL A 117 12.28 -10.57 -5.35
N ASP A 118 11.79 -11.41 -4.44
CA ASP A 118 10.36 -11.71 -4.28
C ASP A 118 9.59 -10.54 -3.65
N PHE A 119 10.26 -9.79 -2.77
CA PHE A 119 9.67 -8.74 -1.94
C PHE A 119 10.73 -7.68 -1.60
N GLN A 120 10.37 -6.41 -1.74
CA GLN A 120 11.15 -5.28 -1.23
C GLN A 120 10.21 -4.21 -0.70
N ILE A 121 10.63 -3.54 0.37
CA ILE A 121 9.85 -2.56 1.12
C ILE A 121 10.75 -1.39 1.48
N ALA A 122 10.21 -0.17 1.46
CA ALA A 122 10.91 1.02 1.93
C ALA A 122 11.22 0.93 3.44
N CYS A 123 11.98 1.88 3.94
CA CYS A 123 12.32 1.95 5.37
C CYS A 123 12.31 3.38 5.89
N ASP A 124 11.83 3.56 7.12
CA ASP A 124 11.86 4.85 7.85
C ASP A 124 13.29 5.27 8.18
N ARG A 125 14.17 4.29 8.44
CA ARG A 125 15.55 4.49 8.85
C ARG A 125 16.47 3.54 8.08
N PHE A 126 17.18 4.10 7.12
CA PHE A 126 18.16 3.38 6.33
C PHE A 126 19.52 3.39 7.01
N ASN A 127 20.09 2.21 7.22
CA ASN A 127 21.39 2.05 7.86
C ASN A 127 22.59 1.95 6.88
N GLY A 128 22.35 2.15 5.58
CA GLY A 128 23.38 2.04 4.53
C GLY A 128 23.44 0.68 3.83
N ASN A 129 22.75 -0.35 4.34
CA ASN A 129 22.72 -1.69 3.73
C ASN A 129 21.27 -2.13 3.46
N SER A 130 20.88 -2.22 2.19
CA SER A 130 19.50 -2.57 1.77
C SER A 130 19.08 -3.99 2.12
N SER A 131 20.02 -4.90 2.33
CA SER A 131 19.73 -6.30 2.70
C SER A 131 19.68 -6.52 4.21
N ASP A 132 19.97 -5.48 5.02
CA ASP A 132 19.96 -5.60 6.46
C ASP A 132 18.54 -5.58 7.02
N THR A 133 18.16 -6.67 7.69
CA THR A 133 16.85 -6.79 8.35
C THR A 133 16.71 -5.87 9.56
N ARG A 134 17.74 -5.14 9.96
CA ARG A 134 17.66 -4.09 11.00
C ARG A 134 17.03 -2.78 10.50
N ASN A 135 16.88 -2.58 9.18
CA ASN A 135 16.15 -1.42 8.65
C ASN A 135 14.67 -1.48 9.08
N TYR A 136 14.15 -0.38 9.65
CA TYR A 136 12.76 -0.33 10.09
C TYR A 136 11.84 -0.18 8.88
N PRO A 137 10.98 -1.16 8.55
CA PRO A 137 10.21 -1.15 7.33
C PRO A 137 9.18 -0.02 7.35
N ASP A 138 8.91 0.55 6.18
CA ASP A 138 7.82 1.51 5.92
C ASP A 138 6.76 0.84 5.03
N GLY A 139 5.52 0.79 5.50
CA GLY A 139 4.42 0.10 4.84
C GLY A 139 3.86 0.84 3.61
N GLY A 140 4.26 2.09 3.40
CA GLY A 140 3.78 3.02 2.41
C GLY A 140 4.43 2.90 1.05
N PHE A 141 5.53 2.16 0.89
CA PHE A 141 6.08 1.83 -0.43
C PHE A 141 6.69 0.43 -0.48
N LYS A 142 6.15 -0.45 -1.34
CA LYS A 142 6.66 -1.83 -1.48
C LYS A 142 6.38 -2.45 -2.85
N PHE A 143 7.31 -3.26 -3.34
CA PHE A 143 7.16 -4.04 -4.56
C PHE A 143 7.19 -5.54 -4.23
N VAL A 144 6.24 -6.29 -4.79
CA VAL A 144 6.03 -7.70 -4.49
C VAL A 144 5.72 -8.48 -5.75
N VAL A 145 6.43 -9.61 -5.91
CA VAL A 145 6.20 -10.57 -7.01
C VAL A 145 5.26 -11.68 -6.52
N ALA A 146 4.24 -12.02 -7.30
CA ALA A 146 3.33 -13.10 -7.00
C ALA A 146 4.01 -14.46 -7.20
N ASN A 147 4.20 -15.18 -6.09
CA ASN A 147 4.64 -16.57 -6.09
C ASN A 147 4.23 -17.26 -4.78
N HIS A 148 4.49 -18.55 -4.67
CA HIS A 148 4.12 -19.33 -3.48
C HIS A 148 4.71 -18.76 -2.17
N ARG A 149 5.95 -18.25 -2.21
CA ARG A 149 6.62 -17.71 -1.02
C ARG A 149 5.95 -16.42 -0.54
N THR A 150 5.65 -15.50 -1.46
CA THR A 150 5.01 -14.22 -1.09
C THR A 150 3.56 -14.40 -0.66
N ILE A 151 2.84 -15.38 -1.24
CA ILE A 151 1.49 -15.75 -0.79
C ILE A 151 1.52 -16.27 0.65
N GLU A 152 2.39 -17.21 0.98
CA GLU A 152 2.50 -17.73 2.35
C GLU A 152 3.05 -16.66 3.31
N PHE A 153 3.97 -15.80 2.86
CA PHE A 153 4.45 -14.67 3.65
C PHE A 153 3.33 -13.70 4.02
N TYR A 154 2.50 -13.25 3.07
CA TYR A 154 1.38 -12.34 3.36
C TYR A 154 0.33 -12.98 4.28
N LYS A 155 0.08 -14.29 4.12
CA LYS A 155 -0.78 -15.04 5.03
C LYS A 155 -0.21 -15.09 6.45
N TYR A 156 1.08 -15.40 6.59
CA TYR A 156 1.76 -15.40 7.88
C TYR A 156 1.77 -14.00 8.52
N TRP A 157 2.05 -12.97 7.73
CA TRP A 157 2.05 -11.59 8.19
C TRP A 157 0.67 -11.18 8.70
N TYR A 158 -0.39 -11.43 7.92
CA TYR A 158 -1.76 -11.13 8.31
C TYR A 158 -2.18 -11.87 9.59
N VAL A 159 -1.92 -13.18 9.70
CA VAL A 159 -2.27 -13.98 10.90
C VAL A 159 -1.43 -13.55 12.12
N SER A 160 -0.23 -13.01 11.93
CA SER A 160 0.63 -12.57 13.02
C SER A 160 0.04 -11.45 13.88
N ARG A 161 -0.95 -10.69 13.38
CA ARG A 161 -1.69 -9.69 14.17
C ARG A 161 -2.30 -10.26 15.46
N LEU A 162 -2.67 -11.55 15.44
CA LEU A 162 -3.24 -12.23 16.61
C LEU A 162 -2.20 -12.43 17.74
N ARG A 163 -0.90 -12.46 17.40
CA ARG A 163 0.20 -12.57 18.37
C ARG A 163 0.66 -11.20 18.89
N TYR A 164 0.31 -10.13 18.19
CA TYR A 164 0.73 -8.76 18.49
C TYR A 164 -0.50 -7.82 18.46
N PRO A 165 -1.47 -8.00 19.38
CA PRO A 165 -2.66 -7.14 19.43
C PRO A 165 -2.26 -5.70 19.70
N GLY A 166 -2.93 -4.75 19.05
CA GLY A 166 -2.64 -3.31 19.17
C GLY A 166 -1.52 -2.80 18.26
N ASN A 167 -0.84 -3.66 17.51
CA ASN A 167 0.19 -3.29 16.53
C ASN A 167 -0.35 -3.30 15.10
N ASN A 168 0.08 -2.32 14.30
CA ASN A 168 -0.24 -2.27 12.86
C ASN A 168 0.65 -3.27 12.08
N GLU A 169 0.41 -3.41 10.77
CA GLU A 169 1.20 -4.34 9.95
C GLU A 169 2.68 -3.97 9.88
N GLN A 170 3.04 -2.68 9.89
CA GLN A 170 4.43 -2.21 9.88
C GLN A 170 5.19 -2.58 11.17
N ASP A 171 4.56 -2.42 12.32
CA ASP A 171 5.11 -2.88 13.60
C ASP A 171 5.30 -4.40 13.58
N VAL A 172 4.32 -5.12 13.06
CA VAL A 172 4.33 -6.58 13.06
C VAL A 172 5.36 -7.14 12.07
N ILE A 173 5.48 -6.59 10.85
CA ILE A 173 6.54 -7.03 9.92
C ILE A 173 7.92 -6.79 10.52
N ASN A 174 8.09 -5.68 11.25
CA ASN A 174 9.34 -5.40 11.93
C ASN A 174 9.69 -6.45 13.01
N LYS A 175 8.68 -7.02 13.69
CA LYS A 175 8.85 -8.09 14.69
C LYS A 175 9.08 -9.48 14.06
N ILE A 176 8.51 -9.75 12.89
CA ILE A 176 8.53 -11.11 12.31
C ILE A 176 9.52 -11.30 11.15
N LYS A 177 10.10 -10.24 10.58
CA LYS A 177 11.02 -10.33 9.43
C LYS A 177 12.31 -11.13 9.69
N GLY A 178 12.66 -11.37 10.95
CA GLY A 178 13.78 -12.22 11.35
C GLY A 178 13.41 -13.69 11.59
N ASN A 179 12.12 -14.02 11.56
CA ASN A 179 11.65 -15.39 11.80
C ASN A 179 11.97 -16.25 10.59
N LYS A 180 12.41 -17.49 10.85
CA LYS A 180 12.49 -18.52 9.81
C LYS A 180 11.08 -19.07 9.59
N LEU A 181 10.58 -18.96 8.35
CA LEU A 181 9.34 -19.56 7.87
C LEU A 181 9.56 -21.01 7.47
#